data_AF-A0ABD2P7B7-F1
#
_entry.id   AF-A0ABD2P7B7-F1
#
_cell.length_a   1.000
_cell.length_b   1.000
_cell.length_c   1.000
_cell.angle_alpha   90.00
_cell.angle_beta   90.00
_cell.angle_gamma   90.00
#
_symmetry.space_group_name_H-M   'P 1'
#
loop_
_entity.id
_entity.type
_entity.pdbx_description
1 polymer ?
#
loop_
_entity_poly.entity_id
_entity_poly.type
_entity_poly.pdbx_seq_one_letter_code
_entity_poly.pdbx_strand_id
1 'polypeptide(L)'
;MFSCENSDVEILKLCYSLAEGLQMPYQLTAKERMLLNKVSNFKRYSSNRKALLSSRLSSLSSPSHSPSTSTPFLYAELPFESSCHDTISVIQTLSEKLTIGSEIATTILMTYRVSFNIQIPYHVVVSNPDDMNLLKNALELDCSNKLEVVHDFILIHNWNKNQISDLICEEIINHLNCHIKTKTDHPLMWDLNLNTDFNYILRLLHDDCSILGYKIFSYARALFKAYITSNTDMKISELAFIIEIIIRAHDCFSADCNMEGISAILNKCQTIVMHLVTFRSWKLIVRLLTSIARYSEMNYVFQILKENDQFEFLLMKGSRQDSALKIALLEYLRKYCPDNRDLYKMVALHFALFSEVALLWERDAKSVMKNLIGISKLEMQNNKINPDTEPYVIFTNTDGTRLCLSKAMENYTHATEFHLQGEKLTRAMHTAKQAELLAVQLSLFNGLPASATTVCILDLESSQIINLISSLLSFEQSLILVEAYNYSPDWASVLFSQCILQNNMTYLEHFLNHLPLTESITRDICRRFISNFNIINQQGTSNMKIILNKLPSVHAKYQIASESGFNDIVEDLITTGQLCYLKDTVWKRGYKNS
;
A
#
# COMPACT_ATOMS: atom_id res chain seq x y z
N MET A 1 -59.75 -23.61 -23.74
CA MET A 1 -60.35 -22.45 -24.42
C MET A 1 -61.61 -22.08 -23.63
N PHE A 2 -61.73 -21.06 -22.80
CA PHE A 2 -61.10 -19.76 -22.68
C PHE A 2 -61.14 -19.35 -21.20
N SER A 3 -60.00 -19.07 -20.60
CA SER A 3 -59.89 -18.37 -19.31
C SER A 3 -58.82 -17.29 -19.41
N CYS A 4 -58.77 -16.60 -20.56
CA CYS A 4 -58.05 -15.34 -20.68
C CYS A 4 -59.08 -14.23 -20.53
N GLU A 5 -58.88 -13.32 -19.57
CA GLU A 5 -59.63 -12.07 -19.56
C GLU A 5 -59.36 -11.33 -20.88
N ASN A 6 -60.40 -10.78 -21.51
CA ASN A 6 -60.31 -10.12 -22.81
C ASN A 6 -59.27 -8.97 -22.80
N SER A 7 -59.02 -8.39 -21.62
CA SER A 7 -58.04 -7.35 -21.36
C SER A 7 -56.58 -7.77 -21.60
N ASP A 8 -56.17 -8.98 -21.21
CA ASP A 8 -54.77 -9.40 -21.32
C ASP A 8 -54.37 -9.64 -22.80
N VAL A 9 -55.30 -10.14 -23.61
CA VAL A 9 -55.11 -10.30 -25.06
C VAL A 9 -55.10 -8.95 -25.79
N GLU A 10 -55.92 -7.99 -25.35
CA GLU A 10 -55.90 -6.62 -25.87
C GLU A 10 -54.59 -5.90 -25.56
N ILE A 11 -54.04 -6.09 -24.35
CA ILE A 11 -52.72 -5.55 -23.95
C ILE A 11 -51.60 -6.14 -24.80
N LEU A 12 -51.60 -7.46 -25.06
CA LEU A 12 -50.59 -8.10 -25.92
C LEU A 12 -50.66 -7.62 -27.37
N LYS A 13 -51.87 -7.46 -27.94
CA LYS A 13 -52.05 -6.89 -29.28
C LYS A 13 -51.54 -5.46 -29.38
N LEU A 14 -51.77 -4.66 -28.34
CA LEU A 14 -51.26 -3.30 -28.25
C LEU A 14 -49.73 -3.29 -28.23
N CYS A 15 -49.10 -4.12 -27.39
CA CYS A 15 -47.64 -4.27 -27.35
C CYS A 15 -47.04 -4.67 -28.71
N TYR A 16 -47.69 -5.59 -29.43
CA TYR A 16 -47.28 -6.00 -30.77
C TYR A 16 -47.39 -4.86 -31.80
N SER A 17 -48.52 -4.14 -31.79
CA SER A 17 -48.74 -3.00 -32.70
C SER A 17 -47.78 -1.84 -32.49
N LEU A 18 -47.37 -1.60 -31.23
CA LEU A 18 -46.34 -0.64 -30.87
C LEU A 18 -44.94 -1.11 -31.34
N ALA A 19 -44.65 -2.41 -31.22
CA ALA A 19 -43.38 -2.99 -31.62
C ALA A 19 -43.17 -3.04 -33.15
N GLU A 20 -44.22 -3.27 -33.94
CA GLU A 20 -44.15 -3.21 -35.40
C GLU A 20 -44.13 -1.78 -35.97
N GLY A 21 -44.35 -0.77 -35.12
CA GLY A 21 -44.49 0.63 -35.55
C GLY A 21 -45.82 0.94 -36.25
N LEU A 22 -46.82 0.07 -36.11
CA LEU A 22 -48.18 0.28 -36.63
C LEU A 22 -48.93 1.37 -35.85
N GLN A 23 -48.57 1.58 -34.58
CA GLN A 23 -49.10 2.63 -33.72
C GLN A 23 -47.94 3.22 -32.92
N MET A 24 -47.89 4.55 -32.79
CA MET A 24 -46.87 5.22 -31.99
C MET A 24 -47.41 5.59 -30.60
N PRO A 25 -46.56 5.75 -29.55
CA PRO A 25 -47.00 6.07 -28.19
C PRO A 25 -47.91 7.31 -28.09
N TYR A 26 -47.72 8.29 -28.97
CA TYR A 26 -48.53 9.51 -29.04
C TYR A 26 -49.92 9.30 -29.68
N GLN A 27 -50.13 8.20 -30.41
CA GLN A 27 -51.37 7.84 -31.11
C GLN A 27 -52.29 6.89 -30.32
N LEU A 28 -51.97 6.62 -29.05
CA LEU A 28 -52.80 5.77 -28.17
C LEU A 28 -54.19 6.38 -27.95
N THR A 29 -55.23 5.56 -28.12
CA THR A 29 -56.63 5.96 -27.90
C THR A 29 -56.92 6.16 -26.40
N ALA A 30 -58.01 6.88 -26.08
CA ALA A 30 -58.37 7.16 -24.69
C ALA A 30 -58.57 5.89 -23.84
N LYS A 31 -59.07 4.80 -24.44
CA LYS A 31 -59.22 3.49 -23.78
C LYS A 31 -57.87 2.84 -23.47
N GLU A 32 -56.92 2.91 -24.40
CA GLU A 32 -55.55 2.38 -24.23
C GLU A 32 -54.75 3.19 -23.20
N ARG A 33 -54.95 4.51 -23.15
CA ARG A 33 -54.35 5.36 -22.09
C ARG A 33 -54.94 5.10 -20.71
N MET A 34 -56.21 4.69 -20.61
CA MET A 34 -56.80 4.28 -19.34
C MET A 34 -56.19 2.98 -18.79
N LEU A 35 -55.68 2.09 -19.65
CA LEU A 35 -54.93 0.90 -19.23
C LEU A 35 -53.61 1.27 -18.54
N LEU A 36 -53.00 2.42 -18.88
CA LEU A 36 -51.79 2.94 -18.21
C LEU A 36 -52.06 3.57 -16.84
N ASN A 37 -53.26 4.13 -16.60
CA ASN A 37 -53.56 5.01 -15.44
C ASN A 37 -53.96 4.36 -14.10
N LYS A 38 -53.93 3.04 -13.96
CA LYS A 38 -53.98 2.40 -12.63
C LYS A 38 -52.56 2.08 -12.15
N VAL A 39 -51.99 3.01 -11.39
CA VAL A 39 -50.76 2.78 -10.62
C VAL A 39 -51.19 2.20 -9.27
N SER A 40 -51.02 0.89 -9.10
CA SER A 40 -51.06 0.28 -7.77
C SER A 40 -49.63 -0.11 -7.39
N ASN A 41 -49.16 0.50 -6.31
CA ASN A 41 -47.90 0.24 -5.61
C ASN A 41 -47.53 -1.24 -5.59
N PHE A 42 -46.61 -1.72 -6.44
CA PHE A 42 -46.12 -3.09 -6.29
C PHE A 42 -44.64 -3.32 -6.62
N LYS A 43 -44.08 -4.09 -5.69
CA LYS A 43 -42.96 -5.03 -5.72
C LYS A 43 -42.14 -5.07 -7.01
N ARG A 44 -40.89 -4.62 -6.84
CA ARG A 44 -39.68 -4.89 -7.63
C ARG A 44 -39.67 -6.33 -8.18
N TYR A 45 -40.25 -6.54 -9.36
CA TYR A 45 -40.00 -7.75 -10.13
C TYR A 45 -38.60 -7.62 -10.73
N SER A 46 -37.71 -8.51 -10.29
CA SER A 46 -36.28 -8.57 -10.59
C SER A 46 -35.45 -7.35 -10.17
N SER A 47 -35.22 -7.25 -8.86
CA SER A 47 -34.12 -6.48 -8.26
C SER A 47 -32.73 -6.90 -8.77
N ASN A 48 -32.61 -7.94 -9.60
CA ASN A 48 -31.34 -8.40 -10.17
C ASN A 48 -31.06 -7.82 -11.57
N ARG A 49 -32.06 -7.32 -12.31
CA ARG A 49 -31.84 -6.73 -13.66
C ARG A 49 -31.23 -5.33 -13.64
N LYS A 50 -31.61 -4.46 -12.69
CA LYS A 50 -31.07 -3.08 -12.63
C LYS A 50 -29.59 -3.02 -12.23
N ALA A 51 -29.06 -4.04 -11.57
CA ALA A 51 -27.65 -4.12 -11.22
C ALA A 51 -26.76 -4.67 -12.35
N LEU A 52 -27.34 -5.30 -13.38
CA LEU A 52 -26.61 -5.97 -14.45
C LEU A 52 -26.20 -5.03 -15.59
N LEU A 53 -26.97 -3.97 -15.88
CA LEU A 53 -26.87 -3.25 -17.16
C LEU A 53 -26.96 -1.71 -17.05
N SER A 54 -27.01 -1.09 -15.86
CA SER A 54 -26.95 0.38 -15.76
C SER A 54 -25.52 0.92 -15.75
N SER A 55 -24.78 0.75 -16.84
CA SER A 55 -23.60 1.58 -17.12
C SER A 55 -24.02 2.79 -17.95
N ARG A 56 -24.65 3.79 -17.31
CA ARG A 56 -24.50 5.16 -17.84
C ARG A 56 -23.04 5.52 -17.64
N LEU A 57 -22.30 5.66 -18.74
CA LEU A 57 -21.01 6.34 -18.79
C LEU A 57 -21.22 7.81 -18.37
N SER A 58 -21.10 8.08 -17.08
CA SER A 58 -20.89 9.44 -16.57
C SER A 58 -19.67 9.43 -15.67
N SER A 59 -18.50 9.63 -16.28
CA SER A 59 -17.26 9.88 -15.56
C SER A 59 -17.16 11.38 -15.20
N LEU A 60 -16.79 11.60 -13.94
CA LEU A 60 -16.32 12.83 -13.28
C LEU A 60 -17.26 14.04 -13.18
N SER A 61 -17.66 14.33 -11.93
CA SER A 61 -17.54 15.69 -11.39
C SER A 61 -17.40 15.65 -9.86
N SER A 62 -16.19 15.94 -9.38
CA SER A 62 -15.97 16.43 -8.01
C SER A 62 -16.17 17.95 -7.99
N PRO A 63 -16.70 18.53 -6.90
CA PRO A 63 -17.06 19.94 -6.88
C PRO A 63 -15.82 20.79 -6.55
N SER A 64 -15.44 21.70 -7.44
CA SER A 64 -14.58 22.82 -7.07
C SER A 64 -15.08 24.12 -7.70
N HIS A 65 -15.02 25.16 -6.89
CA HIS A 65 -15.59 26.48 -7.14
C HIS A 65 -14.86 27.27 -8.24
N SER A 66 -15.66 28.00 -9.01
CA SER A 66 -15.46 29.36 -9.59
C SER A 66 -15.63 29.46 -11.12
N PRO A 67 -16.14 30.60 -11.63
CA PRO A 67 -16.77 30.67 -12.95
C PRO A 67 -15.84 31.27 -14.00
N SER A 68 -15.80 30.69 -15.21
CA SER A 68 -15.59 31.46 -16.44
C SER A 68 -15.80 30.61 -17.70
N THR A 69 -16.81 31.05 -18.46
CA THR A 69 -16.82 31.21 -19.91
C THR A 69 -16.15 30.13 -20.78
N SER A 70 -16.94 29.19 -21.27
CA SER A 70 -16.84 28.72 -22.66
C SER A 70 -18.16 28.06 -23.09
N THR A 71 -18.67 28.52 -24.23
CA THR A 71 -19.94 28.16 -24.86
C THR A 71 -19.97 26.69 -25.30
N PRO A 72 -21.03 25.91 -25.00
CA PRO A 72 -21.21 24.60 -25.59
C PRO A 72 -21.84 24.73 -26.98
N PHE A 73 -21.11 24.26 -28.00
CA PHE A 73 -21.68 23.98 -29.31
C PHE A 73 -22.65 22.79 -29.18
N LEU A 74 -23.91 23.06 -29.47
CA LEU A 74 -24.99 22.09 -29.60
C LEU A 74 -24.75 21.20 -30.82
N TYR A 75 -24.52 19.91 -30.60
CA TYR A 75 -25.04 18.90 -31.53
C TYR A 75 -26.41 18.49 -30.99
N ALA A 76 -27.44 18.77 -31.79
CA ALA A 76 -28.82 18.43 -31.50
C ALA A 76 -28.98 16.90 -31.53
N GLU A 77 -29.43 16.32 -30.43
CA GLU A 77 -30.09 15.00 -30.42
C GLU A 77 -31.30 15.07 -31.37
N LEU A 78 -31.35 14.15 -32.33
CA LEU A 78 -32.45 14.05 -33.28
C LEU A 78 -33.74 13.61 -32.56
N PRO A 79 -34.93 14.09 -32.93
CA PRO A 79 -36.22 13.76 -32.30
C PRO A 79 -36.66 12.28 -32.38
N PHE A 80 -35.87 11.41 -33.02
CA PHE A 80 -36.21 10.01 -33.25
C PHE A 80 -35.87 9.10 -32.05
N GLU A 81 -34.77 9.35 -31.34
CA GLU A 81 -34.34 8.51 -30.20
C GLU A 81 -35.29 8.61 -29.00
N SER A 82 -35.87 9.79 -28.77
CA SER A 82 -36.83 10.04 -27.68
C SER A 82 -38.12 9.23 -27.84
N SER A 83 -38.67 9.19 -29.07
CA SER A 83 -39.92 8.47 -29.36
C SER A 83 -39.82 6.94 -29.17
N CYS A 84 -38.62 6.37 -29.33
CA CYS A 84 -38.40 4.93 -29.22
C CYS A 84 -38.19 4.47 -27.77
N HIS A 85 -37.49 5.27 -26.96
CA HIS A 85 -37.43 5.06 -25.51
C HIS A 85 -38.83 5.16 -24.86
N ASP A 86 -39.68 6.05 -25.37
CA ASP A 86 -41.08 6.13 -24.99
C ASP A 86 -41.82 4.82 -25.32
N THR A 87 -41.63 4.24 -26.51
CA THR A 87 -42.23 2.95 -26.89
C THR A 87 -41.77 1.80 -25.98
N ILE A 88 -40.46 1.71 -25.67
CA ILE A 88 -39.93 0.70 -24.73
C ILE A 88 -40.58 0.87 -23.35
N SER A 89 -40.68 2.10 -22.84
CA SER A 89 -41.27 2.37 -21.53
C SER A 89 -42.76 2.02 -21.47
N VAL A 90 -43.51 2.29 -22.55
CA VAL A 90 -44.93 1.96 -22.65
C VAL A 90 -45.13 0.45 -22.71
N ILE A 91 -44.35 -0.28 -23.51
CA ILE A 91 -44.41 -1.75 -23.57
C ILE A 91 -44.04 -2.36 -22.22
N GLN A 92 -43.05 -1.82 -21.49
CA GLN A 92 -42.72 -2.24 -20.13
C GLN A 92 -43.91 -2.06 -19.18
N THR A 93 -44.51 -0.87 -19.16
CA THR A 93 -45.64 -0.54 -18.28
C THR A 93 -46.87 -1.40 -18.57
N LEU A 94 -47.08 -1.77 -19.84
CA LEU A 94 -48.13 -2.70 -20.26
C LEU A 94 -47.80 -4.14 -19.88
N SER A 95 -46.54 -4.56 -20.01
CA SER A 95 -46.08 -5.91 -19.64
C SER A 95 -46.23 -6.21 -18.15
N GLU A 96 -46.07 -5.21 -17.28
CA GLU A 96 -46.21 -5.31 -15.83
C GLU A 96 -47.66 -5.52 -15.35
N LYS A 97 -48.65 -5.24 -16.22
CA LYS A 97 -50.09 -5.36 -15.89
C LYS A 97 -50.72 -6.68 -16.31
N LEU A 98 -50.00 -7.50 -17.07
CA LEU A 98 -50.48 -8.81 -17.54
C LEU A 98 -50.47 -9.82 -16.41
N THR A 99 -51.61 -10.50 -16.20
CA THR A 99 -51.70 -11.63 -15.26
C THR A 99 -51.40 -12.96 -15.92
N ILE A 100 -51.73 -13.09 -17.21
CA ILE A 100 -51.48 -14.27 -18.06
C ILE A 100 -50.76 -13.81 -19.34
N GLY A 101 -49.67 -14.48 -19.72
CA GLY A 101 -48.92 -14.17 -20.96
C GLY A 101 -47.78 -13.15 -20.81
N SER A 102 -47.29 -12.93 -19.58
CA SER A 102 -46.12 -12.10 -19.29
C SER A 102 -44.87 -12.52 -20.07
N GLU A 103 -44.67 -13.83 -20.29
CA GLU A 103 -43.57 -14.35 -21.10
C GLU A 103 -43.61 -13.83 -22.54
N ILE A 104 -44.79 -13.82 -23.17
CA ILE A 104 -44.98 -13.33 -24.54
C ILE A 104 -44.72 -11.82 -24.61
N ALA A 105 -45.20 -11.06 -23.62
CA ALA A 105 -44.91 -9.62 -23.53
C ALA A 105 -43.41 -9.34 -23.34
N THR A 106 -42.72 -10.17 -22.56
CA THR A 106 -41.26 -10.06 -22.43
C THR A 106 -40.55 -10.39 -23.73
N THR A 107 -40.98 -11.42 -24.48
CA THR A 107 -40.42 -11.74 -25.80
C THR A 107 -40.63 -10.58 -26.76
N ILE A 108 -41.84 -10.02 -26.86
CA ILE A 108 -42.14 -8.86 -27.73
C ILE A 108 -41.23 -7.67 -27.40
N LEU A 109 -41.05 -7.39 -26.10
CA LEU A 109 -40.19 -6.31 -25.64
C LEU A 109 -38.70 -6.55 -25.99
N MET A 110 -38.20 -7.76 -25.76
CA MET A 110 -36.82 -8.11 -26.06
C MET A 110 -36.56 -8.08 -27.58
N THR A 111 -37.48 -8.63 -28.38
CA THR A 111 -37.38 -8.60 -29.85
C THR A 111 -37.43 -7.18 -30.39
N TYR A 112 -38.21 -6.29 -29.79
CA TYR A 112 -38.22 -4.87 -30.15
C TYR A 112 -36.90 -4.17 -29.81
N ARG A 113 -36.33 -4.40 -28.63
CA ARG A 113 -35.01 -3.86 -28.24
C ARG A 113 -33.90 -4.32 -29.18
N VAL A 114 -33.91 -5.61 -29.52
CA VAL A 114 -33.02 -6.20 -30.52
C VAL A 114 -33.17 -5.51 -31.88
N SER A 115 -34.41 -5.37 -32.38
CA SER A 115 -34.70 -4.73 -33.66
C SER A 115 -34.20 -3.29 -33.72
N PHE A 116 -34.32 -2.56 -32.60
CA PHE A 116 -33.84 -1.19 -32.44
C PHE A 116 -32.31 -1.11 -32.44
N ASN A 117 -31.65 -1.91 -31.60
CA ASN A 117 -30.20 -1.86 -31.44
C ASN A 117 -29.43 -2.32 -32.69
N ILE A 118 -30.03 -3.20 -33.51
CA ILE A 118 -29.47 -3.69 -34.79
C ILE A 118 -29.94 -2.85 -35.99
N GLN A 119 -30.94 -1.97 -35.81
CA GLN A 119 -31.56 -1.17 -36.89
C GLN A 119 -32.22 -2.01 -38.00
N ILE A 120 -32.79 -3.17 -37.65
CA ILE A 120 -33.55 -4.04 -38.56
C ILE A 120 -35.03 -4.01 -38.14
N PRO A 121 -36.01 -3.95 -39.08
CA PRO A 121 -37.41 -3.88 -38.70
C PRO A 121 -37.89 -5.15 -37.96
N TYR A 122 -38.77 -4.96 -36.97
CA TYR A 122 -39.27 -6.00 -36.06
C TYR A 122 -39.75 -7.28 -36.77
N HIS A 123 -40.51 -7.15 -37.86
CA HIS A 123 -41.04 -8.29 -38.61
C HIS A 123 -39.96 -9.18 -39.25
N VAL A 124 -38.80 -8.60 -39.60
CA VAL A 124 -37.67 -9.36 -40.16
C VAL A 124 -36.94 -10.12 -39.06
N VAL A 125 -36.78 -9.53 -37.87
CA VAL A 125 -36.20 -10.22 -36.71
C VAL A 125 -37.07 -11.40 -36.27
N VAL A 126 -38.40 -11.26 -36.30
CA VAL A 126 -39.34 -12.34 -35.93
C VAL A 126 -39.42 -13.46 -36.97
N SER A 127 -39.29 -13.14 -38.26
CA SER A 127 -39.54 -14.11 -39.34
C SER A 127 -38.29 -14.87 -39.81
N ASN A 128 -37.11 -14.52 -39.30
CA ASN A 128 -35.87 -15.13 -39.76
C ASN A 128 -35.68 -16.54 -39.15
N PRO A 129 -35.32 -17.55 -39.97
CA PRO A 129 -35.08 -18.91 -39.49
C PRO A 129 -33.66 -19.13 -38.94
N ASP A 130 -32.71 -18.25 -39.29
CA ASP A 130 -31.28 -18.38 -38.96
C ASP A 130 -30.82 -17.31 -37.95
N ASP A 131 -31.34 -17.40 -36.73
CA ASP A 131 -31.13 -16.44 -35.64
C ASP A 131 -29.64 -16.26 -35.27
N MET A 132 -28.85 -17.34 -35.39
CA MET A 132 -27.41 -17.34 -35.10
C MET A 132 -26.62 -16.49 -36.09
N ASN A 133 -26.92 -16.57 -37.38
CA ASN A 133 -26.23 -15.81 -38.42
C ASN A 133 -26.64 -14.34 -38.37
N LEU A 134 -27.90 -14.07 -38.03
CA LEU A 134 -28.37 -12.71 -37.82
C LEU A 134 -27.66 -12.04 -36.65
N LEU A 135 -27.47 -12.73 -35.52
CA LEU A 135 -26.72 -12.20 -34.39
C LEU A 135 -25.25 -11.94 -34.77
N LYS A 136 -24.59 -12.89 -35.46
CA LYS A 136 -23.20 -12.72 -35.90
C LYS A 136 -23.03 -11.50 -36.82
N ASN A 137 -23.88 -11.36 -37.83
CA ASN A 137 -23.87 -10.21 -38.73
C ASN A 137 -24.12 -8.89 -37.97
N ALA A 138 -25.00 -8.90 -36.98
CA ALA A 138 -25.29 -7.72 -36.15
C ALA A 138 -24.11 -7.33 -35.26
N LEU A 139 -23.37 -8.31 -34.73
CA LEU A 139 -22.17 -8.08 -33.92
C LEU A 139 -21.01 -7.54 -34.76
N GLU A 140 -20.92 -7.91 -36.05
CA GLU A 140 -19.93 -7.39 -36.99
C GLU A 140 -20.23 -5.94 -37.46
N LEU A 141 -21.50 -5.51 -37.49
CA LEU A 141 -21.95 -4.22 -38.04
C LEU A 141 -22.01 -3.06 -37.02
N ASP A 142 -21.29 -3.13 -35.89
CA ASP A 142 -21.29 -2.11 -34.83
C ASP A 142 -22.70 -1.73 -34.31
N CYS A 143 -23.42 -2.71 -33.75
CA CYS A 143 -24.67 -2.45 -33.03
C CYS A 143 -24.45 -1.69 -31.70
N SER A 144 -25.45 -0.91 -31.30
CA SER A 144 -25.48 -0.23 -30.00
C SER A 144 -25.86 -1.20 -28.87
N ASN A 145 -25.21 -1.11 -27.71
CA ASN A 145 -25.46 -1.98 -26.54
C ASN A 145 -25.36 -3.49 -26.86
N LYS A 146 -24.24 -3.91 -27.46
CA LYS A 146 -23.98 -5.28 -27.96
C LYS A 146 -24.32 -6.39 -26.95
N LEU A 147 -23.98 -6.21 -25.67
CA LEU A 147 -24.32 -7.17 -24.60
C LEU A 147 -25.82 -7.36 -24.38
N GLU A 148 -26.58 -6.28 -24.42
CA GLU A 148 -28.03 -6.33 -24.22
C GLU A 148 -28.68 -7.09 -25.37
N VAL A 149 -28.22 -6.84 -26.60
CA VAL A 149 -28.65 -7.56 -27.79
C VAL A 149 -28.38 -9.06 -27.62
N VAL A 150 -27.15 -9.45 -27.28
CA VAL A 150 -26.79 -10.87 -27.09
C VAL A 150 -27.63 -11.52 -26.00
N HIS A 151 -27.80 -10.85 -24.85
CA HIS A 151 -28.63 -11.35 -23.76
C HIS A 151 -30.09 -11.55 -24.20
N ASP A 152 -30.65 -10.57 -24.90
CA ASP A 152 -32.03 -10.61 -25.35
C ASP A 152 -32.25 -11.71 -26.39
N PHE A 153 -31.31 -11.94 -27.33
CA PHE A 153 -31.34 -13.07 -28.26
C PHE A 153 -31.34 -14.43 -27.57
N ILE A 154 -30.47 -14.61 -26.57
CA ILE A 154 -30.37 -15.86 -25.81
C ILE A 154 -31.73 -16.21 -25.18
N LEU A 155 -32.43 -15.22 -24.63
CA LEU A 155 -33.73 -15.40 -24.00
C LEU A 155 -34.88 -15.58 -25.00
N ILE A 156 -34.88 -14.87 -26.13
CA ILE A 156 -35.95 -14.97 -27.15
C ILE A 156 -35.96 -16.37 -27.76
N HIS A 157 -34.78 -16.90 -28.11
CA HIS A 157 -34.65 -18.15 -28.86
C HIS A 157 -34.42 -19.38 -27.97
N ASN A 158 -34.43 -19.21 -26.63
CA ASN A 158 -34.21 -20.29 -25.66
C ASN A 158 -32.99 -21.16 -25.99
N TRP A 159 -31.85 -20.54 -26.29
CA TRP A 159 -30.67 -21.28 -26.71
C TRP A 159 -30.17 -22.23 -25.63
N ASN A 160 -29.70 -23.41 -26.05
CA ASN A 160 -29.10 -24.36 -25.14
C ASN A 160 -27.75 -23.82 -24.63
N LYS A 161 -27.41 -24.15 -23.38
CA LYS A 161 -26.14 -23.78 -22.73
C LYS A 161 -24.90 -24.09 -23.59
N ASN A 162 -24.94 -25.21 -24.31
CA ASN A 162 -23.88 -25.60 -25.24
C ASN A 162 -23.75 -24.62 -26.42
N GLN A 163 -24.87 -24.20 -27.02
CA GLN A 163 -24.89 -23.28 -28.17
C GLN A 163 -24.40 -21.88 -27.77
N ILE A 164 -24.83 -21.39 -26.60
CA ILE A 164 -24.35 -20.13 -26.02
C ILE A 164 -22.84 -20.21 -25.77
N SER A 165 -22.37 -21.31 -25.18
CA SER A 165 -20.94 -21.53 -24.94
C SER A 165 -20.12 -21.63 -26.23
N ASP A 166 -20.67 -22.22 -27.30
CA ASP A 166 -20.00 -22.28 -28.60
C ASP A 166 -19.86 -20.90 -29.22
N LEU A 167 -20.93 -20.10 -29.22
CA LEU A 167 -20.90 -18.73 -29.73
C LEU A 167 -19.91 -17.86 -28.96
N ILE A 168 -19.97 -17.87 -27.62
CA ILE A 168 -19.05 -17.09 -26.79
C ILE A 168 -17.60 -17.55 -27.00
N CYS A 169 -17.35 -18.86 -27.13
CA CYS A 169 -16.02 -19.39 -27.41
C CYS A 169 -15.47 -18.90 -28.75
N GLU A 170 -16.27 -18.98 -29.82
CA GLU A 170 -15.89 -18.47 -31.16
C GLU A 170 -15.59 -16.98 -31.13
N GLU A 171 -16.45 -16.18 -30.50
CA GLU A 171 -16.27 -14.73 -30.40
C GLU A 171 -15.01 -14.36 -29.60
N ILE A 172 -14.75 -15.02 -28.46
CA ILE A 172 -13.53 -14.81 -27.68
C ILE A 172 -12.29 -15.13 -28.51
N ILE A 173 -12.27 -16.27 -29.22
CA ILE A 173 -11.13 -16.69 -30.04
C ILE A 173 -10.88 -15.69 -31.16
N ASN A 174 -11.93 -15.26 -31.87
CA ASN A 174 -11.82 -14.30 -32.97
C ASN A 174 -11.28 -12.95 -32.50
N HIS A 175 -11.85 -12.39 -31.43
CA HIS A 175 -11.42 -11.10 -30.89
C HIS A 175 -10.00 -11.14 -30.32
N LEU A 176 -9.62 -12.21 -29.62
CA LEU A 176 -8.26 -12.39 -29.12
C LEU A 176 -7.24 -12.54 -30.28
N ASN A 177 -7.61 -13.23 -31.36
CA ASN A 177 -6.74 -13.39 -32.53
C ASN A 177 -6.55 -12.05 -33.26
N CYS A 178 -7.63 -11.29 -33.43
CA CYS A 178 -7.60 -9.95 -33.98
C CYS A 178 -6.71 -9.03 -33.14
N HIS A 179 -6.91 -8.98 -31.81
CA HIS A 179 -6.13 -8.19 -30.87
C HIS A 179 -4.61 -8.43 -31.01
N ILE A 180 -4.20 -9.69 -31.16
CA ILE A 180 -2.78 -10.04 -31.22
C ILE A 180 -2.16 -9.69 -32.58
N LYS A 181 -2.95 -9.75 -33.65
CA LYS A 181 -2.54 -9.31 -34.98
C LYS A 181 -2.43 -7.79 -35.06
N THR A 182 -3.39 -7.06 -34.50
CA THR A 182 -3.46 -5.59 -34.53
C THR A 182 -2.61 -4.92 -33.45
N LYS A 183 -2.20 -5.66 -32.41
CA LYS A 183 -1.45 -5.18 -31.24
C LYS A 183 -2.16 -4.01 -30.53
N THR A 184 -3.49 -4.07 -30.44
CA THR A 184 -4.24 -3.09 -29.66
C THR A 184 -3.92 -3.22 -28.16
N ASP A 185 -4.08 -2.16 -27.39
CA ASP A 185 -3.68 -2.15 -25.96
C ASP A 185 -4.56 -3.07 -25.10
N HIS A 186 -5.83 -3.26 -25.48
CA HIS A 186 -6.80 -4.07 -24.76
C HIS A 186 -7.63 -4.95 -25.70
N PRO A 187 -7.94 -6.21 -25.30
CA PRO A 187 -8.84 -7.08 -26.04
C PRO A 187 -10.29 -6.64 -25.76
N LEU A 188 -10.89 -5.89 -26.69
CA LEU A 188 -12.29 -5.52 -26.63
C LEU A 188 -13.16 -6.58 -27.30
N MET A 189 -14.26 -6.95 -26.65
CA MET A 189 -15.33 -7.78 -27.19
C MET A 189 -16.64 -7.16 -26.76
N TRP A 190 -17.55 -6.88 -27.70
CA TRP A 190 -18.83 -6.23 -27.40
C TRP A 190 -18.68 -4.92 -26.60
N ASP A 191 -17.66 -4.13 -26.93
CA ASP A 191 -17.27 -2.88 -26.26
C ASP A 191 -16.84 -3.06 -24.78
N LEU A 192 -16.66 -4.30 -24.33
CA LEU A 192 -16.11 -4.65 -23.02
C LEU A 192 -14.62 -4.98 -23.10
N ASN A 193 -13.88 -4.57 -22.08
CA ASN A 193 -12.49 -5.01 -21.93
C ASN A 193 -12.48 -6.40 -21.28
N LEU A 194 -12.05 -7.41 -22.04
CA LEU A 194 -12.00 -8.79 -21.56
C LEU A 194 -11.06 -9.01 -20.36
N ASN A 195 -10.19 -8.06 -20.01
CA ASN A 195 -9.34 -8.17 -18.82
C ASN A 195 -10.04 -7.72 -17.53
N THR A 196 -11.01 -6.82 -17.61
CA THR A 196 -11.68 -6.22 -16.43
C THR A 196 -13.15 -6.63 -16.33
N ASP A 197 -13.81 -6.73 -17.47
CA ASP A 197 -15.27 -6.82 -17.60
C ASP A 197 -15.76 -8.21 -18.01
N PHE A 198 -14.87 -9.21 -18.03
CA PHE A 198 -15.21 -10.57 -18.42
C PHE A 198 -16.33 -11.19 -17.55
N ASN A 199 -16.43 -10.77 -16.29
CA ASN A 199 -17.49 -11.18 -15.37
C ASN A 199 -18.90 -10.86 -15.90
N TYR A 200 -19.08 -9.81 -16.70
CA TYR A 200 -20.38 -9.50 -17.29
C TYR A 200 -20.78 -10.50 -18.37
N ILE A 201 -19.82 -11.01 -19.13
CA ILE A 201 -20.04 -12.07 -20.13
C ILE A 201 -20.34 -13.40 -19.44
N LEU A 202 -19.61 -13.72 -18.36
CA LEU A 202 -19.85 -14.95 -17.59
C LEU A 202 -21.25 -14.99 -16.98
N ARG A 203 -21.83 -13.84 -16.61
CA ARG A 203 -23.20 -13.75 -16.10
C ARG A 203 -24.27 -14.16 -17.12
N LEU A 204 -23.96 -14.15 -18.42
CA LEU A 204 -24.87 -14.66 -19.46
C LEU A 204 -25.06 -16.19 -19.39
N LEU A 205 -24.13 -16.91 -18.75
CA LEU A 205 -24.10 -18.38 -18.73
C LEU A 205 -24.75 -19.00 -17.47
N HIS A 206 -25.32 -18.20 -16.57
CA HIS A 206 -26.11 -18.66 -15.41
C HIS A 206 -25.55 -19.92 -14.70
N ASP A 207 -24.35 -19.78 -14.10
CA ASP A 207 -23.69 -20.79 -13.24
C ASP A 207 -23.13 -22.06 -13.93
N ASP A 208 -22.98 -22.07 -15.26
CA ASP A 208 -22.31 -23.16 -16.02
C ASP A 208 -21.09 -22.67 -16.83
N CYS A 209 -20.26 -21.81 -16.25
CA CYS A 209 -19.07 -21.27 -16.92
C CYS A 209 -18.03 -22.36 -17.24
N SER A 210 -18.06 -23.50 -16.55
CA SER A 210 -17.14 -24.62 -16.71
C SER A 210 -17.22 -25.24 -18.10
N ILE A 211 -18.42 -25.31 -18.69
CA ILE A 211 -18.61 -25.84 -20.06
C ILE A 211 -17.84 -24.97 -21.06
N LEU A 212 -17.99 -23.64 -20.95
CA LEU A 212 -17.22 -22.69 -21.74
C LEU A 212 -15.72 -22.83 -21.45
N GLY A 213 -15.32 -22.94 -20.18
CA GLY A 213 -13.93 -23.13 -19.77
C GLY A 213 -13.28 -24.35 -20.43
N TYR A 214 -13.96 -25.51 -20.46
CA TYR A 214 -13.47 -26.71 -21.13
C TYR A 214 -13.38 -26.54 -22.65
N LYS A 215 -14.33 -25.87 -23.29
CA LYS A 215 -14.29 -25.59 -24.73
C LYS A 215 -13.09 -24.71 -25.09
N ILE A 216 -12.93 -23.58 -24.40
CA ILE A 216 -11.80 -22.66 -24.56
C ILE A 216 -10.47 -23.38 -24.30
N PHE A 217 -10.37 -24.15 -23.22
CA PHE A 217 -9.15 -24.89 -22.86
C PHE A 217 -8.82 -26.00 -23.88
N SER A 218 -9.84 -26.71 -24.39
CA SER A 218 -9.65 -27.75 -25.41
C SER A 218 -9.08 -27.17 -26.71
N TYR A 219 -9.54 -25.98 -27.09
CA TYR A 219 -9.04 -25.24 -28.23
C TYR A 219 -7.58 -24.82 -28.01
N ALA A 220 -7.25 -24.23 -26.85
CA ALA A 220 -5.88 -23.88 -26.49
C ALA A 220 -4.94 -25.08 -26.52
N ARG A 221 -5.40 -26.23 -25.99
CA ARG A 221 -4.63 -27.47 -25.94
C ARG A 221 -4.39 -28.03 -27.34
N ALA A 222 -5.40 -28.01 -28.20
CA ALA A 222 -5.29 -28.47 -29.59
C ALA A 222 -4.29 -27.61 -30.37
N LEU A 223 -4.41 -26.28 -30.26
CA LEU A 223 -3.47 -25.33 -30.88
C LEU A 223 -2.05 -25.58 -30.40
N PHE A 224 -1.82 -25.57 -29.09
CA PHE A 224 -0.48 -25.77 -28.54
C PHE A 224 0.12 -27.13 -28.93
N LYS A 225 -0.68 -28.20 -29.00
CA LYS A 225 -0.23 -29.52 -29.45
C LYS A 225 0.17 -29.50 -30.94
N ALA A 226 -0.61 -28.81 -31.77
CA ALA A 226 -0.31 -28.66 -33.19
C ALA A 226 1.05 -27.96 -33.40
N TYR A 227 1.30 -26.87 -32.67
CA TYR A 227 2.56 -26.12 -32.74
C TYR A 227 3.79 -26.92 -32.31
N ILE A 228 3.67 -27.76 -31.27
CA ILE A 228 4.79 -28.63 -30.86
C ILE A 228 5.07 -29.70 -31.93
N THR A 229 4.01 -30.23 -32.55
CA THR A 229 4.12 -31.34 -33.51
C THR A 229 4.65 -30.87 -34.86
N SER A 230 4.37 -29.63 -35.26
CA SER A 230 4.76 -29.11 -36.58
C SER A 230 6.25 -28.75 -36.70
N ASN A 231 7.03 -28.72 -35.61
CA ASN A 231 8.47 -28.37 -35.60
C ASN A 231 8.82 -27.06 -36.34
N THR A 232 7.83 -26.18 -36.54
CA THR A 232 7.99 -24.86 -37.14
C THR A 232 8.45 -23.87 -36.08
N ASP A 233 9.35 -22.95 -36.43
CA ASP A 233 9.79 -21.85 -35.55
C ASP A 233 8.58 -21.11 -34.97
N MET A 234 8.28 -21.40 -33.70
CA MET A 234 7.09 -20.92 -33.01
C MET A 234 7.19 -19.41 -32.84
N LYS A 235 6.18 -18.66 -33.27
CA LYS A 235 6.20 -17.20 -33.14
C LYS A 235 5.74 -16.79 -31.75
N ILE A 236 6.37 -15.75 -31.20
CA ILE A 236 6.00 -15.19 -29.89
C ILE A 236 4.52 -14.74 -29.86
N SER A 237 3.98 -14.28 -30.99
CA SER A 237 2.56 -13.90 -31.13
C SER A 237 1.60 -15.09 -30.92
N GLU A 238 1.97 -16.29 -31.36
CA GLU A 238 1.15 -17.49 -31.21
C GLU A 238 1.11 -17.96 -29.75
N LEU A 239 2.26 -17.87 -29.06
CA LEU A 239 2.33 -18.12 -27.62
C LEU A 239 1.54 -17.10 -26.82
N ALA A 240 1.61 -15.82 -27.17
CA ALA A 240 0.80 -14.77 -26.55
C ALA A 240 -0.70 -15.07 -26.70
N PHE A 241 -1.12 -15.60 -27.85
CA PHE A 241 -2.51 -15.99 -28.10
C PHE A 241 -2.97 -17.13 -27.22
N ILE A 242 -2.16 -18.18 -27.13
CA ILE A 242 -2.44 -19.33 -26.27
C ILE A 242 -2.54 -18.90 -24.80
N ILE A 243 -1.69 -17.99 -24.34
CA ILE A 243 -1.72 -17.45 -22.98
C ILE A 243 -3.03 -16.73 -22.70
N GLU A 244 -3.48 -15.82 -23.58
CA GLU A 244 -4.73 -15.09 -23.38
C GLU A 244 -5.95 -16.04 -23.37
N ILE A 245 -5.97 -17.06 -24.23
CA ILE A 245 -7.02 -18.09 -24.24
C ILE A 245 -7.03 -18.87 -22.90
N ILE A 246 -5.86 -19.27 -22.41
CA ILE A 246 -5.75 -20.02 -21.15
C ILE A 246 -6.18 -19.17 -19.96
N ILE A 247 -5.86 -17.87 -19.94
CA ILE A 247 -6.33 -16.95 -18.91
C ILE A 247 -7.86 -16.92 -18.90
N ARG A 248 -8.53 -16.80 -20.06
CA ARG A 248 -10.01 -16.83 -20.12
C ARG A 248 -10.61 -18.15 -19.68
N ALA A 249 -10.00 -19.27 -20.03
CA ALA A 249 -10.43 -20.58 -19.53
C ALA A 249 -10.32 -20.66 -18.00
N HIS A 250 -9.25 -20.10 -17.42
CA HIS A 250 -9.06 -20.03 -15.97
C HIS A 250 -10.11 -19.15 -15.30
N ASP A 251 -10.45 -18.01 -15.89
CA ASP A 251 -11.48 -17.11 -15.37
C ASP A 251 -12.85 -17.83 -15.33
N CYS A 252 -13.17 -18.61 -16.36
CA CYS A 252 -14.36 -19.45 -16.41
C CYS A 252 -14.38 -20.51 -15.29
N PHE A 253 -13.28 -21.26 -15.09
CA PHE A 253 -13.22 -22.26 -14.03
C PHE A 253 -13.20 -21.65 -12.63
N SER A 254 -12.62 -20.46 -12.47
CA SER A 254 -12.59 -19.74 -11.21
C SER A 254 -13.98 -19.23 -10.81
N ALA A 255 -14.80 -18.81 -11.78
CA ALA A 255 -16.18 -18.39 -11.54
C ALA A 255 -17.04 -19.53 -10.97
N ASP A 256 -16.86 -20.75 -11.49
CA ASP A 256 -17.58 -21.96 -11.04
C ASP A 256 -16.86 -22.73 -9.91
N CYS A 257 -15.70 -22.25 -9.44
CA CYS A 257 -14.84 -22.97 -8.50
C CYS A 257 -14.46 -24.40 -8.95
N ASN A 258 -14.31 -24.65 -10.25
CA ASN A 258 -13.97 -25.96 -10.79
C ASN A 258 -12.46 -26.27 -10.59
N MET A 259 -12.16 -27.04 -9.54
CA MET A 259 -10.80 -27.41 -9.18
C MET A 259 -10.10 -28.32 -10.20
N GLU A 260 -10.84 -29.19 -10.90
CA GLU A 260 -10.27 -30.07 -11.92
C GLU A 260 -9.78 -29.26 -13.13
N GLY A 261 -10.61 -28.33 -13.60
CA GLY A 261 -10.27 -27.40 -14.67
C GLY A 261 -9.07 -26.51 -14.32
N ILE A 262 -9.04 -25.95 -13.10
CA ILE A 262 -7.92 -25.14 -12.61
C ILE A 262 -6.63 -25.96 -12.58
N SER A 263 -6.65 -27.18 -12.03
CA SER A 263 -5.48 -28.06 -11.98
C SER A 263 -4.96 -28.42 -13.38
N ALA A 264 -5.87 -28.70 -14.32
CA ALA A 264 -5.50 -28.97 -15.72
C ALA A 264 -4.82 -27.76 -16.38
N ILE A 265 -5.30 -26.54 -16.11
CA ILE A 265 -4.67 -25.30 -16.58
C ILE A 265 -3.29 -25.13 -15.97
N LEU A 266 -3.14 -25.31 -14.66
CA LEU A 266 -1.85 -25.11 -13.96
C LEU A 266 -0.77 -26.07 -14.49
N ASN A 267 -1.12 -27.34 -14.69
CA ASN A 267 -0.23 -28.32 -15.32
C ASN A 267 0.18 -27.89 -16.73
N LYS A 268 -0.76 -27.33 -17.50
CA LYS A 268 -0.48 -26.85 -18.85
C LYS A 268 0.40 -25.59 -18.86
N CYS A 269 0.17 -24.69 -17.91
CA CYS A 269 0.96 -23.48 -17.73
C CYS A 269 2.44 -23.81 -17.48
N GLN A 270 2.74 -24.86 -16.71
CA GLN A 270 4.12 -25.29 -16.49
C GLN A 270 4.83 -25.63 -17.80
N THR A 271 4.19 -26.39 -18.69
CA THR A 271 4.76 -26.68 -20.03
C THR A 271 4.97 -25.40 -20.84
N ILE A 272 3.98 -24.50 -20.85
CA ILE A 272 4.06 -23.24 -21.60
C ILE A 272 5.18 -22.34 -21.08
N VAL A 273 5.33 -22.22 -19.76
CA VAL A 273 6.39 -21.44 -19.13
C VAL A 273 7.77 -21.97 -19.54
N MET A 274 7.97 -23.29 -19.57
CA MET A 274 9.24 -23.87 -20.04
C MET A 274 9.58 -23.45 -21.47
N HIS A 275 8.60 -23.40 -22.37
CA HIS A 275 8.83 -22.88 -23.73
C HIS A 275 9.08 -21.37 -23.74
N LEU A 276 8.35 -20.57 -22.94
CA LEU A 276 8.54 -19.13 -22.84
C LEU A 276 9.93 -18.75 -22.33
N VAL A 277 10.53 -19.57 -21.45
CA VAL A 277 11.90 -19.42 -20.97
C VAL A 277 12.89 -19.58 -22.13
N THR A 278 12.69 -20.57 -23.01
CA THR A 278 13.52 -20.74 -24.22
C THR A 278 13.46 -19.51 -25.14
N PHE A 279 12.29 -18.88 -25.26
CA PHE A 279 12.11 -17.63 -26.02
C PHE A 279 12.52 -16.37 -25.26
N ARG A 280 12.96 -16.48 -23.99
CA ARG A 280 13.29 -15.35 -23.09
C ARG A 280 12.20 -14.29 -23.00
N SER A 281 10.93 -14.69 -23.10
CA SER A 281 9.78 -13.77 -23.07
C SER A 281 9.22 -13.58 -21.66
N TRP A 282 9.96 -12.84 -20.83
CA TRP A 282 9.64 -12.64 -19.41
C TRP A 282 8.32 -11.90 -19.18
N LYS A 283 7.98 -10.94 -20.05
CA LYS A 283 6.72 -10.18 -19.96
C LYS A 283 5.48 -11.08 -20.10
N LEU A 284 5.56 -12.13 -20.92
CA LEU A 284 4.46 -13.10 -21.10
C LEU A 284 4.37 -14.07 -19.92
N ILE A 285 5.51 -14.47 -19.35
CA ILE A 285 5.54 -15.28 -18.12
C ILE A 285 4.89 -14.52 -16.96
N VAL A 286 5.27 -13.25 -16.77
CA VAL A 286 4.66 -12.40 -15.74
C VAL A 286 3.18 -12.18 -16.01
N ARG A 287 2.78 -11.93 -17.27
CA ARG A 287 1.36 -11.82 -17.65
C ARG A 287 0.58 -13.07 -17.26
N LEU A 288 1.08 -14.26 -17.57
CA LEU A 288 0.43 -15.51 -17.21
C LEU A 288 0.28 -15.64 -15.68
N LEU A 289 1.36 -15.41 -14.94
CA LEU A 289 1.39 -15.52 -13.48
C LEU A 289 0.43 -14.53 -12.79
N THR A 290 0.46 -13.25 -13.16
CA THR A 290 -0.36 -12.22 -12.52
C THR A 290 -1.84 -12.35 -12.84
N SER A 291 -2.18 -12.98 -13.97
CA SER A 291 -3.59 -13.13 -14.40
C SER A 291 -4.25 -14.35 -13.79
N ILE A 292 -3.51 -15.45 -13.65
CA ILE A 292 -4.00 -16.65 -12.97
C ILE A 292 -4.06 -16.41 -11.45
N ALA A 293 -3.13 -15.63 -10.90
CA ALA A 293 -3.08 -15.24 -9.48
C ALA A 293 -3.08 -16.41 -8.47
N ARG A 294 -2.67 -17.62 -8.91
CA ARG A 294 -2.46 -18.81 -8.08
C ARG A 294 -0.98 -18.96 -7.72
N TYR A 295 -0.49 -18.02 -6.91
CA TYR A 295 0.96 -17.86 -6.64
C TYR A 295 1.58 -19.03 -5.83
N SER A 296 0.78 -19.74 -5.03
CA SER A 296 1.23 -20.93 -4.29
C SER A 296 1.66 -22.05 -5.23
N GLU A 297 0.84 -22.36 -6.23
CA GLU A 297 1.05 -23.44 -7.19
C GLU A 297 2.06 -23.02 -8.27
N MET A 298 2.08 -21.74 -8.64
CA MET A 298 3.01 -21.19 -9.63
C MET A 298 4.32 -20.66 -9.03
N ASN A 299 4.68 -21.06 -7.80
CA ASN A 299 5.88 -20.61 -7.11
C ASN A 299 7.19 -20.84 -7.91
N TYR A 300 7.22 -21.91 -8.73
CA TYR A 300 8.35 -22.21 -9.63
C TYR A 300 8.69 -21.05 -10.57
N VAL A 301 7.72 -20.21 -10.93
CA VAL A 301 7.96 -19.02 -11.78
C VAL A 301 8.83 -17.99 -11.06
N PHE A 302 8.69 -17.83 -9.74
CA PHE A 302 9.58 -16.94 -8.97
C PHE A 302 11.03 -17.42 -9.02
N GLN A 303 11.25 -18.74 -8.92
CA GLN A 303 12.57 -19.34 -9.04
C GLN A 303 13.17 -19.10 -10.42
N ILE A 304 12.40 -19.33 -11.49
CA ILE A 304 12.83 -19.09 -12.88
C ILE A 304 13.22 -17.63 -13.10
N LEU A 305 12.40 -16.68 -12.62
CA LEU A 305 12.68 -15.25 -12.78
C LEU A 305 13.93 -14.83 -11.99
N LYS A 306 14.14 -15.41 -10.80
CA LYS A 306 15.33 -15.17 -9.99
C LYS A 306 16.59 -15.70 -10.68
N GLU A 307 16.57 -16.94 -11.17
CA GLU A 307 17.74 -17.58 -11.82
C GLU A 307 18.18 -16.87 -13.11
N ASN A 308 17.30 -16.08 -13.72
CA ASN A 308 17.59 -15.33 -14.94
C ASN A 308 17.77 -13.82 -14.71
N ASP A 309 17.81 -13.35 -13.45
CA ASP A 309 17.91 -11.93 -13.08
C ASP A 309 16.78 -11.04 -13.65
N GLN A 310 15.59 -11.60 -13.86
CA GLN A 310 14.43 -10.90 -14.48
C GLN A 310 13.29 -10.64 -13.49
N PHE A 311 13.59 -10.61 -12.21
CA PHE A 311 12.60 -10.43 -11.16
C PHE A 311 11.91 -9.06 -11.22
N GLU A 312 12.59 -8.03 -11.75
CA GLU A 312 12.04 -6.68 -11.93
C GLU A 312 10.78 -6.64 -12.79
N PHE A 313 10.66 -7.50 -13.81
CA PHE A 313 9.47 -7.54 -14.66
C PHE A 313 8.20 -7.89 -13.88
N LEU A 314 8.34 -8.69 -12.81
CA LEU A 314 7.23 -9.00 -11.92
C LEU A 314 6.80 -7.76 -11.11
N LEU A 315 7.75 -6.94 -10.68
CA LEU A 315 7.53 -5.73 -9.92
C LEU A 315 7.07 -4.55 -10.80
N MET A 316 7.38 -4.54 -12.10
CA MET A 316 6.86 -3.49 -12.99
C MET A 316 5.37 -3.67 -13.31
N LYS A 317 4.89 -4.92 -13.37
CA LYS A 317 3.53 -5.26 -13.82
C LYS A 317 2.60 -5.71 -12.70
N GLY A 318 3.14 -6.23 -11.60
CA GLY A 318 2.38 -6.55 -10.40
C GLY A 318 1.80 -5.27 -9.82
N SER A 319 0.47 -5.21 -9.64
CA SER A 319 -0.13 -4.06 -8.97
C SER A 319 0.43 -3.95 -7.56
N ARG A 320 0.88 -2.75 -7.17
CA ARG A 320 1.31 -2.47 -5.78
C ARG A 320 0.24 -2.77 -4.74
N GLN A 321 -1.02 -2.88 -5.18
CA GLN A 321 -2.19 -3.17 -4.34
C GLN A 321 -2.51 -4.67 -4.23
N ASP A 322 -1.82 -5.53 -4.99
CA ASP A 322 -2.06 -6.98 -4.94
C ASP A 322 -1.48 -7.60 -3.66
N SER A 323 -2.36 -7.78 -2.67
CA SER A 323 -2.01 -8.35 -1.38
C SER A 323 -1.63 -9.83 -1.47
N ALA A 324 -2.20 -10.58 -2.42
CA ALA A 324 -1.91 -11.98 -2.61
C ALA A 324 -0.50 -12.18 -3.19
N LEU A 325 -0.13 -11.38 -4.20
CA LEU A 325 1.23 -11.38 -4.76
C LEU A 325 2.26 -11.00 -3.69
N LYS A 326 1.97 -9.96 -2.89
CA LYS A 326 2.84 -9.51 -1.79
C LYS A 326 3.13 -10.64 -0.79
N ILE A 327 2.09 -11.35 -0.33
CA ILE A 327 2.24 -12.42 0.67
C ILE A 327 3.06 -13.57 0.08
N ALA A 328 2.73 -14.02 -1.13
CA ALA A 328 3.42 -15.12 -1.78
C ALA A 328 4.90 -14.81 -2.06
N LEU A 329 5.21 -13.57 -2.45
CA LEU A 329 6.58 -13.12 -2.65
C LEU A 329 7.39 -13.08 -1.36
N LEU A 330 6.83 -12.51 -0.28
CA LEU A 330 7.49 -12.48 1.02
C LEU A 330 7.72 -13.88 1.57
N GLU A 331 6.76 -14.79 1.39
CA GLU A 331 6.90 -16.19 1.78
C GLU A 331 8.00 -16.89 0.99
N TYR A 332 8.03 -16.71 -0.34
CA TYR A 332 9.08 -17.24 -1.21
C TYR A 332 10.47 -16.73 -0.79
N LEU A 333 10.62 -15.42 -0.58
CA LEU A 333 11.89 -14.83 -0.17
C LEU A 333 12.36 -15.38 1.19
N ARG A 334 11.44 -15.51 2.15
CA ARG A 334 11.76 -16.06 3.47
C ARG A 334 12.22 -17.53 3.41
N LYS A 335 11.62 -18.33 2.52
CA LYS A 335 11.89 -19.78 2.42
C LYS A 335 13.10 -20.13 1.56
N TYR A 336 13.27 -19.45 0.43
CA TYR A 336 14.26 -19.81 -0.60
C TYR A 336 15.39 -18.79 -0.77
N CYS A 337 15.25 -17.58 -0.22
CA CYS A 337 16.23 -16.49 -0.41
C CYS A 337 16.51 -15.69 0.89
N PRO A 338 16.78 -16.31 2.05
CA PRO A 338 16.97 -15.58 3.31
C PRO A 338 18.18 -14.63 3.28
N ASP A 339 19.20 -14.97 2.48
CA ASP A 339 20.46 -14.21 2.42
C ASP A 339 20.47 -13.13 1.33
N ASN A 340 19.55 -13.17 0.35
CA ASN A 340 19.51 -12.20 -0.74
C ASN A 340 18.76 -10.93 -0.30
N ARG A 341 19.50 -10.06 0.39
CA ARG A 341 18.96 -8.82 0.97
C ARG A 341 18.55 -7.80 -0.09
N ASP A 342 19.23 -7.74 -1.22
CA ASP A 342 18.95 -6.76 -2.28
C ASP A 342 17.61 -7.07 -2.95
N LEU A 343 17.35 -8.35 -3.22
CA LEU A 343 16.05 -8.79 -3.75
C LEU A 343 14.91 -8.50 -2.75
N TYR A 344 15.14 -8.76 -1.46
CA TYR A 344 14.16 -8.42 -0.43
C TYR A 344 13.89 -6.91 -0.36
N LYS A 345 14.94 -6.08 -0.40
CA LYS A 345 14.82 -4.61 -0.43
C LYS A 345 14.01 -4.16 -1.65
N MET A 346 14.31 -4.68 -2.84
CA MET A 346 13.61 -4.36 -4.08
C MET A 346 12.11 -4.68 -3.98
N VAL A 347 11.74 -5.88 -3.50
CA VAL A 347 10.35 -6.29 -3.32
C VAL A 347 9.65 -5.45 -2.25
N ALA A 348 10.31 -5.20 -1.13
CA ALA A 348 9.75 -4.42 -0.05
C ALA A 348 9.49 -2.96 -0.46
N LEU A 349 10.38 -2.35 -1.24
CA LEU A 349 10.17 -1.03 -1.83
C LEU A 349 9.00 -1.01 -2.82
N HIS A 350 8.85 -2.05 -3.66
CA HIS A 350 7.73 -2.15 -4.58
C HIS A 350 6.36 -2.11 -3.85
N PHE A 351 6.24 -2.82 -2.73
CA PHE A 351 5.02 -2.87 -1.93
C PHE A 351 4.93 -1.80 -0.83
N ALA A 352 5.80 -0.78 -0.85
CA ALA A 352 5.85 0.28 0.16
C ALA A 352 5.99 -0.25 1.61
N LEU A 353 6.69 -1.38 1.78
CA LEU A 353 7.04 -1.99 3.06
C LEU A 353 8.23 -1.26 3.70
N PHE A 354 8.10 0.05 3.89
CA PHE A 354 9.19 0.91 4.35
C PHE A 354 9.70 0.51 5.75
N SER A 355 8.80 -0.01 6.59
CA SER A 355 9.14 -0.46 7.94
C SER A 355 10.06 -1.67 7.96
N GLU A 356 9.85 -2.61 7.04
CA GLU A 356 10.60 -3.84 6.89
C GLU A 356 11.98 -3.53 6.28
N VAL A 357 12.04 -2.62 5.30
CA VAL A 357 13.30 -2.12 4.74
C VAL A 357 14.12 -1.39 5.82
N ALA A 358 13.50 -0.53 6.61
CA ALA A 358 14.16 0.18 7.70
C ALA A 358 14.74 -0.78 8.75
N LEU A 359 13.98 -1.83 9.12
CA LEU A 359 14.45 -2.89 10.02
C LEU A 359 15.67 -3.63 9.47
N LEU A 360 15.74 -3.87 8.16
CA LEU A 360 16.91 -4.48 7.54
C LEU A 360 18.13 -3.56 7.64
N TRP A 361 17.98 -2.27 7.35
CA TRP A 361 19.07 -1.31 7.51
C TRP A 361 19.56 -1.20 8.96
N GLU A 362 18.64 -1.19 9.94
CA GLU A 362 19.01 -1.25 11.37
C GLU A 362 19.80 -2.52 11.70
N ARG A 363 19.36 -3.68 11.21
CA ARG A 363 20.04 -4.95 11.46
C ARG A 363 21.43 -4.96 10.84
N ASP A 364 21.56 -4.38 9.65
CA ASP A 364 22.83 -4.27 8.94
C ASP A 364 23.78 -3.36 9.71
N ALA A 365 23.33 -2.19 10.16
CA ALA A 365 24.10 -1.29 11.03
C ALA A 365 24.55 -1.98 12.33
N LYS A 366 23.64 -2.67 13.03
CA LYS A 366 23.95 -3.43 14.25
C LYS A 366 24.97 -4.55 14.00
N SER A 367 24.89 -5.22 12.85
CA SER A 367 25.84 -6.28 12.50
C SER A 367 27.24 -5.73 12.26
N VAL A 368 27.37 -4.60 11.56
CA VAL A 368 28.65 -3.90 11.35
C VAL A 368 29.25 -3.48 12.68
N MET A 369 28.44 -2.92 13.58
CA MET A 369 28.85 -2.51 14.91
C MET A 369 29.34 -3.69 15.76
N LYS A 370 28.58 -4.79 15.83
CA LYS A 370 28.98 -5.99 16.57
C LYS A 370 30.29 -6.59 16.04
N ASN A 371 30.45 -6.62 14.72
CA ASN A 371 31.68 -7.10 14.11
C ASN A 371 32.87 -6.20 14.47
N LEU A 372 32.69 -4.88 14.45
CA LEU A 372 33.72 -3.93 14.85
C LEU A 372 34.14 -4.10 16.32
N ILE A 373 33.17 -4.24 17.23
CA ILE A 373 33.43 -4.50 18.65
C ILE A 373 34.14 -5.85 18.85
N GLY A 374 33.78 -6.87 18.06
CA GLY A 374 34.47 -8.16 18.07
C GLY A 374 35.93 -8.04 17.65
N ILE A 375 36.20 -7.31 16.56
CA ILE A 375 37.56 -7.07 16.06
C ILE A 375 38.38 -6.29 17.11
N SER A 376 37.82 -5.24 17.70
CA SER A 376 38.54 -4.44 18.70
C SER A 376 38.84 -5.21 19.97
N LYS A 377 37.93 -6.09 20.44
CA LYS A 377 38.21 -7.01 21.56
C LYS A 377 39.38 -7.95 21.25
N LEU A 378 39.47 -8.46 20.02
CA LEU A 378 40.62 -9.27 19.58
C LEU A 378 41.92 -8.45 19.51
N GLU A 379 41.87 -7.20 19.05
CA GLU A 379 43.02 -6.30 19.06
C GLU A 379 43.50 -6.01 20.49
N MET A 380 42.58 -5.81 21.45
CA MET A 380 42.93 -5.65 22.87
C MET A 380 43.64 -6.89 23.41
N GLN A 381 43.11 -8.10 23.15
CA GLN A 381 43.72 -9.36 23.57
C GLN A 381 45.12 -9.54 22.98
N ASN A 382 45.30 -9.22 21.68
CA ASN A 382 46.61 -9.26 21.01
C ASN A 382 47.61 -8.29 21.63
N ASN A 383 47.14 -7.14 22.14
CA ASN A 383 47.93 -6.15 22.86
C ASN A 383 48.12 -6.47 24.37
N LYS A 384 47.79 -7.70 24.81
CA LYS A 384 47.85 -8.18 26.20
C LYS A 384 46.94 -7.41 27.17
N ILE A 385 45.93 -6.72 26.65
CA ILE A 385 44.89 -6.06 27.43
C ILE A 385 43.72 -7.03 27.50
N ASN A 386 43.31 -7.43 28.71
CA ASN A 386 42.18 -8.33 28.86
C ASN A 386 40.86 -7.55 28.80
N PRO A 387 40.03 -7.73 27.74
CA PRO A 387 38.82 -6.93 27.53
C PRO A 387 37.75 -7.17 28.60
N ASP A 388 37.82 -8.26 29.36
CA ASP A 388 36.86 -8.56 30.43
C ASP A 388 37.22 -7.88 31.76
N THR A 389 38.46 -7.41 31.91
CA THR A 389 38.92 -6.69 33.12
C THR A 389 38.87 -5.18 32.98
N GLU A 390 38.88 -4.66 31.76
CA GLU A 390 38.78 -3.22 31.53
C GLU A 390 37.31 -2.77 31.48
N PRO A 391 36.99 -1.60 32.04
CA PRO A 391 35.62 -1.13 32.11
C PRO A 391 35.03 -0.75 30.75
N TYR A 392 35.85 -0.60 29.70
CA TYR A 392 35.41 -0.21 28.36
C TYR A 392 36.21 -0.92 27.28
N VAL A 393 35.56 -1.15 26.13
CA VAL A 393 36.26 -1.56 24.91
C VAL A 393 37.01 -0.36 24.35
N ILE A 394 38.22 -0.58 23.84
CA ILE A 394 39.05 0.45 23.25
C ILE A 394 39.05 0.27 21.73
N PHE A 395 38.77 1.35 21.00
CA PHE A 395 38.90 1.38 19.55
C PHE A 395 40.21 2.02 19.13
N THR A 396 40.83 1.44 18.11
CA THR A 396 42.04 1.95 17.46
C THR A 396 41.66 2.84 16.28
N ASN A 397 42.33 3.99 16.16
CA ASN A 397 42.13 4.94 15.08
C ASN A 397 42.78 4.42 13.78
N THR A 398 42.08 3.50 13.11
CA THR A 398 42.45 2.96 11.80
C THR A 398 41.43 3.38 10.75
N ASP A 399 41.84 3.44 9.48
CA ASP A 399 40.93 3.75 8.37
C ASP A 399 39.79 2.72 8.26
N GLY A 400 40.06 1.46 8.62
CA GLY A 400 39.05 0.40 8.69
C GLY A 400 37.98 0.65 9.76
N THR A 401 38.38 1.07 10.96
CA THR A 401 37.44 1.45 12.04
C THR A 401 36.56 2.62 11.61
N ARG A 402 37.16 3.66 11.01
CA ARG A 402 36.41 4.83 10.52
C ARG A 402 35.42 4.47 9.42
N LEU A 403 35.82 3.62 8.46
CA LEU A 403 34.94 3.16 7.38
C LEU A 403 33.77 2.30 7.90
N CYS A 404 34.02 1.43 8.88
CA CYS A 404 32.97 0.62 9.51
C CYS A 404 31.96 1.50 10.25
N LEU A 405 32.43 2.51 10.99
CA LEU A 405 31.57 3.47 11.68
C LEU A 405 30.78 4.35 10.71
N SER A 406 31.41 4.85 9.63
CA SER A 406 30.72 5.65 8.62
C SER A 406 29.64 4.82 7.91
N LYS A 407 29.93 3.57 7.56
CA LYS A 407 28.96 2.65 6.96
C LYS A 407 27.80 2.33 7.90
N ALA A 408 28.07 2.12 9.19
CA ALA A 408 27.01 1.90 10.16
C ALA A 408 26.12 3.15 10.33
N MET A 409 26.72 4.34 10.30
CA MET A 409 26.01 5.62 10.36
C MET A 409 25.11 5.81 9.12
N GLU A 410 25.64 5.61 7.91
CA GLU A 410 24.87 5.65 6.65
C GLU A 410 23.67 4.68 6.66
N ASN A 411 23.88 3.46 7.18
CA ASN A 411 22.79 2.50 7.31
C ASN A 411 21.69 3.00 8.27
N TYR A 412 22.04 3.62 9.40
CA TYR A 412 21.04 4.19 10.31
C TYR A 412 20.37 5.45 9.75
N THR A 413 21.05 6.27 8.95
CA THR A 413 20.41 7.40 8.26
C THR A 413 19.38 6.90 7.25
N HIS A 414 19.71 5.88 6.45
CA HIS A 414 18.72 5.24 5.57
C HIS A 414 17.57 4.62 6.34
N ALA A 415 17.83 3.93 7.46
CA ALA A 415 16.78 3.38 8.32
C ALA A 415 15.83 4.47 8.83
N THR A 416 16.37 5.64 9.18
CA THR A 416 15.61 6.81 9.65
C THR A 416 14.70 7.36 8.55
N GLU A 417 15.22 7.55 7.34
CA GLU A 417 14.44 8.00 6.17
C GLU A 417 13.27 7.06 5.89
N PHE A 418 13.53 5.75 5.86
CA PHE A 418 12.49 4.75 5.63
C PHE A 418 11.48 4.64 6.78
N HIS A 419 11.90 4.82 8.04
CA HIS A 419 10.95 4.89 9.16
C HIS A 419 10.06 6.13 9.11
N LEU A 420 10.59 7.26 8.62
CA LEU A 420 9.82 8.48 8.41
C LEU A 420 8.81 8.32 7.27
N GLN A 421 9.21 7.70 6.15
CA GLN A 421 8.29 7.32 5.06
C GLN A 421 7.21 6.33 5.52
N GLY A 422 7.54 5.45 6.47
CA GLY A 422 6.60 4.52 7.09
C GLY A 422 5.80 5.08 8.26
N GLU A 423 5.82 6.41 8.48
CA GLU A 423 5.10 7.13 9.56
C GLU A 423 5.40 6.64 10.99
N LYS A 424 6.52 5.95 11.21
CA LYS A 424 6.95 5.45 12.53
C LYS A 424 7.91 6.41 13.21
N LEU A 425 7.38 7.56 13.65
CA LEU A 425 8.17 8.67 14.20
C LEU A 425 9.05 8.27 15.40
N THR A 426 8.53 7.48 16.34
CA THR A 426 9.29 7.05 17.53
C THR A 426 10.52 6.24 17.18
N ARG A 427 10.38 5.34 16.21
CA ARG A 427 11.49 4.51 15.70
C ARG A 427 12.46 5.32 14.86
N ALA A 428 11.96 6.23 14.01
CA ALA A 428 12.80 7.14 13.25
C ALA A 428 13.67 8.02 14.17
N MET A 429 13.08 8.56 15.25
CA MET A 429 13.84 9.30 16.26
C MET A 429 14.91 8.43 16.90
N HIS A 430 14.57 7.21 17.33
CA HIS A 430 15.54 6.29 17.91
C HIS A 430 16.69 5.96 16.96
N THR A 431 16.43 5.65 15.68
CA THR A 431 17.48 5.37 14.70
C THR A 431 18.32 6.59 14.38
N ALA A 432 17.73 7.79 14.38
CA ALA A 432 18.47 9.05 14.24
C ALA A 432 19.44 9.26 15.41
N LYS A 433 18.99 9.02 16.65
CA LYS A 433 19.85 9.09 17.84
C LYS A 433 20.99 8.07 17.83
N GLN A 434 20.76 6.88 17.29
CA GLN A 434 21.83 5.91 17.07
C GLN A 434 22.85 6.35 15.99
N ALA A 435 22.41 7.05 14.95
CA ALA A 435 23.32 7.66 13.97
C ALA A 435 24.13 8.82 14.59
N GLU A 436 23.50 9.67 15.41
CA GLU A 436 24.18 10.74 16.16
C GLU A 436 25.24 10.17 17.11
N LEU A 437 24.95 9.07 17.80
CA LEU A 437 25.92 8.38 18.66
C LEU A 437 27.16 7.90 17.89
N LEU A 438 26.96 7.33 16.69
CA LEU A 438 28.07 6.93 15.81
C LEU A 438 28.87 8.14 15.32
N ALA A 439 28.21 9.27 15.05
CA ALA A 439 28.88 10.51 14.69
C ALA A 439 29.74 11.04 15.86
N VAL A 440 29.26 10.94 17.10
CA VAL A 440 30.05 11.26 18.30
C VAL A 440 31.29 10.36 18.38
N GLN A 441 31.14 9.05 18.21
CA GLN A 441 32.29 8.13 18.20
C GLN A 441 33.31 8.50 17.11
N LEU A 442 32.86 8.89 15.91
CA LEU A 442 33.71 9.39 14.84
C LEU A 442 34.41 10.70 15.21
N SER A 443 33.70 11.62 15.86
CA SER A 443 34.26 12.91 16.29
C SER A 443 35.42 12.76 17.27
N LEU A 444 35.38 11.74 18.13
CA LEU A 444 36.48 11.44 19.05
C LEU A 444 37.77 11.06 18.33
N PHE A 445 37.69 10.44 17.15
CA PHE A 445 38.86 10.10 16.34
C PHE A 445 39.48 11.31 15.61
N ASN A 446 38.70 12.36 15.34
CA ASN A 446 39.18 13.50 14.53
C ASN A 446 40.24 14.33 15.25
N GLY A 447 40.27 14.31 16.59
CA GLY A 447 41.27 15.00 17.40
C GLY A 447 42.55 14.20 17.68
N LEU A 448 42.63 12.95 17.20
CA LEU A 448 43.69 12.00 17.59
C LEU A 448 44.60 11.60 16.42
N PRO A 449 45.90 11.35 16.68
CA PRO A 449 46.82 10.87 15.66
C PRO A 449 46.46 9.45 15.16
N ALA A 450 47.00 9.07 14.00
CA ALA A 450 46.82 7.72 13.45
C ALA A 450 47.31 6.67 14.45
N SER A 451 46.55 5.58 14.63
CA SER A 451 46.80 4.51 15.60
C SER A 451 46.62 4.87 17.09
N ALA A 452 46.13 6.06 17.42
CA ALA A 452 45.72 6.36 18.79
C ALA A 452 44.43 5.61 19.18
N THR A 453 44.23 5.44 20.49
CA THR A 453 43.10 4.71 21.04
C THR A 453 42.02 5.63 21.63
N THR A 454 40.75 5.28 21.44
CA THR A 454 39.59 5.95 22.04
C THR A 454 38.72 4.96 22.80
N VAL A 455 38.00 5.44 23.80
CA VAL A 455 36.96 4.66 24.47
C VAL A 455 35.79 4.41 23.50
N CYS A 456 35.30 3.17 23.46
CA CYS A 456 34.08 2.79 22.75
C CYS A 456 32.86 3.26 23.55
N ILE A 457 32.02 4.08 22.91
CA ILE A 457 30.74 4.54 23.48
C ILE A 457 29.57 3.65 23.04
N LEU A 458 29.85 2.59 22.28
CA LEU A 458 28.85 1.66 21.75
C LEU A 458 28.69 0.44 22.68
N ASP A 459 27.45 -0.05 22.80
CA ASP A 459 27.03 -1.19 23.65
C ASP A 459 27.41 -1.09 25.14
N LEU A 460 27.12 0.06 25.78
CA LEU A 460 27.44 0.35 27.19
C LEU A 460 26.35 -0.08 28.19
N GLU A 461 26.78 -0.40 29.41
CA GLU A 461 25.93 -0.59 30.60
C GLU A 461 25.62 0.75 31.31
N SER A 462 24.54 0.77 32.12
CA SER A 462 24.13 1.99 32.84
C SER A 462 25.21 2.56 33.78
N SER A 463 26.04 1.71 34.39
CA SER A 463 27.15 2.11 35.26
C SER A 463 28.28 2.78 34.48
N GLN A 464 28.60 2.24 33.30
CA GLN A 464 29.58 2.75 32.35
C GLN A 464 29.18 4.12 31.80
N ILE A 465 27.89 4.29 31.48
CA ILE A 465 27.33 5.56 31.00
C ILE A 465 27.54 6.69 32.02
N ILE A 466 27.22 6.47 33.30
CA ILE A 466 27.39 7.48 34.35
C ILE A 466 28.86 7.89 34.49
N ASN A 467 29.78 6.91 34.46
CA ASN A 467 31.21 7.16 34.60
C ASN A 467 31.76 7.98 33.43
N LEU A 468 31.35 7.68 32.19
CA LEU A 468 31.79 8.42 30.99
C LEU A 468 31.31 9.87 31.02
N ILE A 469 30.03 10.07 31.33
CA ILE A 469 29.44 11.42 31.45
C ILE A 469 30.11 12.21 32.59
N SER A 470 30.45 11.54 33.69
CA SER A 470 31.06 12.17 34.87
C SER A 470 32.56 12.46 34.75
N SER A 471 33.26 11.96 33.72
CA SER A 471 34.72 12.09 33.66
C SER A 471 35.34 12.44 32.30
N LEU A 472 34.71 12.06 31.18
CA LEU A 472 35.39 12.06 29.88
C LEU A 472 34.67 12.85 28.78
N LEU A 473 33.34 12.92 28.81
CA LEU A 473 32.55 13.49 27.71
C LEU A 473 32.21 14.97 27.91
N SER A 474 32.08 15.73 26.82
CA SER A 474 31.47 17.07 26.85
C SER A 474 29.96 16.97 27.17
N PHE A 475 29.33 18.09 27.52
CA PHE A 475 27.90 18.09 27.83
C PHE A 475 27.04 17.69 26.62
N GLU A 476 27.34 18.19 25.41
CA GLU A 476 26.62 17.83 24.19
C GLU A 476 26.78 16.34 23.85
N GLN A 477 28.01 15.82 23.97
CA GLN A 477 28.29 14.40 23.77
C GLN A 477 27.55 13.53 24.80
N SER A 478 27.50 13.99 26.05
CA SER A 478 26.76 13.35 27.13
C SER A 478 25.25 13.33 26.85
N LEU A 479 24.69 14.43 26.33
CA LEU A 479 23.28 14.52 25.99
C LEU A 479 22.90 13.53 24.88
N ILE A 480 23.69 13.48 23.80
CA ILE A 480 23.48 12.53 22.69
C ILE A 480 23.56 11.09 23.20
N LEU A 481 24.52 10.79 24.07
CA LEU A 481 24.67 9.46 24.66
C LEU A 481 23.43 9.06 25.46
N VAL A 482 22.96 9.96 26.32
CA VAL A 482 21.80 9.76 27.19
C VAL A 482 20.52 9.52 26.36
N GLU A 483 20.33 10.31 25.32
CA GLU A 483 19.18 10.19 24.41
C GLU A 483 19.24 8.90 23.58
N ALA A 484 20.42 8.51 23.08
CA ALA A 484 20.56 7.28 22.27
C ALA A 484 20.26 6.00 23.07
N TYR A 485 20.57 5.97 24.37
CA TYR A 485 20.29 4.83 25.26
C TYR A 485 18.95 4.94 26.00
N ASN A 486 18.18 6.03 25.81
CA ASN A 486 17.01 6.35 26.62
C ASN A 486 17.28 6.26 28.14
N TYR A 487 18.48 6.68 28.56
CA TYR A 487 18.88 6.68 29.96
C TYR A 487 18.41 7.97 30.64
N SER A 488 18.10 7.93 31.94
CA SER A 488 17.75 9.13 32.72
C SER A 488 18.84 9.39 33.76
N PRO A 489 19.83 10.25 33.47
CA PRO A 489 20.93 10.52 34.38
C PRO A 489 20.51 11.42 35.54
N ASP A 490 21.09 11.19 36.71
CA ASP A 490 21.07 12.17 37.79
C ASP A 490 22.06 13.30 37.47
N TRP A 491 21.58 14.33 36.77
CA TRP A 491 22.39 15.49 36.40
C TRP A 491 23.01 16.20 37.62
N ALA A 492 22.42 16.10 38.82
CA ALA A 492 23.01 16.66 40.03
C ALA A 492 24.33 15.94 40.40
N SER A 493 24.37 14.62 40.26
CA SER A 493 25.60 13.84 40.46
C SER A 493 26.68 14.16 39.43
N VAL A 494 26.29 14.29 38.16
CA VAL A 494 27.20 14.61 37.05
C VAL A 494 27.78 16.00 37.18
N LEU A 495 26.95 17.01 37.46
CA LEU A 495 27.42 18.38 37.66
C LEU A 495 28.32 18.49 38.90
N PHE A 496 28.04 17.71 39.94
CA PHE A 496 28.92 17.65 41.11
C PHE A 496 30.31 17.08 40.75
N SER A 497 30.38 15.97 40.01
CA SER A 497 31.66 15.38 39.62
C SER A 497 32.44 16.25 38.62
N GLN A 498 31.79 16.76 37.58
CA GLN A 498 32.43 17.56 36.53
C GLN A 498 32.78 18.98 37.00
N CYS A 499 31.82 19.71 37.58
CA CYS A 499 32.00 21.12 37.88
C CYS A 499 32.68 21.36 39.25
N ILE A 500 32.40 20.52 40.26
CA ILE A 500 32.92 20.74 41.63
C ILE A 500 34.20 19.93 41.87
N LEU A 501 34.25 18.66 41.47
CA LEU A 501 35.46 17.84 41.67
C LEU A 501 36.53 18.06 40.59
N GLN A 502 36.13 18.14 39.31
CA GLN A 502 37.08 18.28 38.18
C GLN A 502 37.28 19.74 37.71
N ASN A 503 36.56 20.71 38.30
CA ASN A 503 36.66 22.14 37.96
C ASN A 503 36.35 22.46 36.47
N ASN A 504 35.45 21.70 35.84
CA ASN A 504 35.06 21.90 34.46
C ASN A 504 33.87 22.87 34.35
N MET A 505 34.16 24.18 34.28
CA MET A 505 33.13 25.22 34.22
C MET A 505 32.52 25.40 32.84
N THR A 506 33.22 25.01 31.76
CA THR A 506 32.65 25.04 30.40
C THR A 506 31.49 24.05 30.29
N TYR A 507 31.60 22.87 30.93
CA TYR A 507 30.51 21.90 31.01
C TYR A 507 29.21 22.50 31.58
N LEU A 508 29.31 23.36 32.59
CA LEU A 508 28.16 24.06 33.19
C LEU A 508 27.54 25.07 32.21
N GLU A 509 28.36 25.83 31.48
CA GLU A 509 27.87 26.80 30.50
C GLU A 509 27.12 26.08 29.36
N HIS A 510 27.68 24.98 28.87
CA HIS A 510 27.03 24.12 27.87
C HIS A 510 25.74 23.50 28.41
N PHE A 511 25.71 23.05 29.67
CA PHE A 511 24.49 22.57 30.32
C PHE A 511 23.39 23.64 30.32
N LEU A 512 23.71 24.87 30.75
CA LEU A 512 22.75 25.97 30.88
C LEU A 512 22.15 26.43 29.54
N ASN A 513 22.85 26.19 28.42
CA ASN A 513 22.35 26.52 27.08
C ASN A 513 21.25 25.56 26.60
N HIS A 514 21.23 24.32 27.10
CA HIS A 514 20.30 23.28 26.66
C HIS A 514 19.25 22.93 27.71
N LEU A 515 19.59 22.98 29.00
CA LEU A 515 18.72 22.60 30.11
C LEU A 515 18.69 23.69 31.19
N PRO A 516 17.50 24.04 31.73
CA PRO A 516 17.42 25.01 32.82
C PRO A 516 17.91 24.41 34.13
N LEU A 517 18.57 25.24 34.95
CA LEU A 517 18.96 24.86 36.31
C LEU A 517 17.76 24.92 37.25
N THR A 518 17.23 23.74 37.61
CA THR A 518 16.09 23.61 38.54
C THR A 518 16.54 23.63 40.00
N GLU A 519 15.72 24.19 40.89
CA GLU A 519 15.95 24.23 42.34
C GLU A 519 16.26 22.85 42.95
N SER A 520 15.59 21.79 42.48
CA SER A 520 15.84 20.41 42.93
C SER A 520 17.28 19.97 42.67
N ILE A 521 17.77 20.18 41.45
CA ILE A 521 19.12 19.83 41.01
C ILE A 521 20.14 20.58 41.86
N THR A 522 19.97 21.90 42.02
CA THR A 522 20.90 22.72 42.81
C THR A 522 20.91 22.32 44.27
N ARG A 523 19.74 22.05 44.88
CA ARG A 523 19.66 21.60 46.27
C ARG A 523 20.32 20.23 46.47
N ASP A 524 20.18 19.31 45.52
CA ASP A 524 20.83 18.01 45.60
C ASP A 524 22.35 18.11 45.39
N ILE A 525 22.82 19.01 44.54
CA ILE A 525 24.25 19.39 44.47
C ILE A 525 24.71 19.94 45.83
N CYS A 526 23.94 20.82 46.47
CA CYS A 526 24.28 21.38 47.79
C CYS A 526 24.36 20.32 48.89
N ARG A 527 23.41 19.38 48.94
CA ARG A 527 23.46 18.27 49.89
C ARG A 527 24.73 17.45 49.72
N ARG A 528 25.12 17.17 48.47
CA ARG A 528 26.36 16.45 48.15
C ARG A 528 27.61 17.27 48.48
N PHE A 529 27.56 18.59 48.31
CA PHE A 529 28.61 19.52 48.70
C PHE A 529 28.82 19.53 50.22
N ILE A 530 27.75 19.65 51.00
CA ILE A 530 27.80 19.66 52.48
C ILE A 530 28.32 18.31 53.00
N SER A 531 27.83 17.19 52.47
CA SER A 531 28.27 15.85 52.88
C SER A 531 29.75 15.57 52.56
N ASN A 532 30.30 16.19 51.52
CA ASN A 532 31.69 15.99 51.09
C ASN A 532 32.61 17.18 51.38
N PHE A 533 32.22 18.07 52.30
CA PHE A 533 32.91 19.33 52.57
C PHE A 533 34.42 19.16 52.87
N ASN A 534 34.81 18.04 53.47
CA ASN A 534 36.22 17.73 53.80
C ASN A 534 37.12 17.41 52.59
N ILE A 535 36.54 17.09 51.43
CA ILE A 535 37.26 16.65 50.22
C ILE A 535 37.36 17.78 49.18
N ILE A 536 36.59 18.85 49.34
CA ILE A 536 36.40 19.88 48.32
C ILE A 536 37.47 20.98 48.43
N ASN A 537 38.13 21.28 47.32
CA ASN A 537 39.11 22.36 47.24
C ASN A 537 38.46 23.75 47.29
N GLN A 538 39.25 24.79 47.63
CA GLN A 538 38.80 26.19 47.62
C GLN A 538 38.19 26.60 46.27
N GLN A 539 38.69 26.06 45.16
CA GLN A 539 38.14 26.26 43.82
C GLN A 539 36.76 25.61 43.64
N GLY A 540 36.52 24.41 44.18
CA GLY A 540 35.20 23.77 44.16
C GLY A 540 34.16 24.55 44.95
N THR A 541 34.59 25.22 46.02
CA THR A 541 33.74 26.16 46.79
C THR A 541 33.39 27.40 45.96
N SER A 542 34.35 27.95 45.21
CA SER A 542 34.10 29.05 44.27
C SER A 542 33.13 28.65 43.15
N ASN A 543 33.29 27.46 42.59
CA ASN A 543 32.40 26.94 41.54
C ASN A 543 30.98 26.75 42.06
N MET A 544 30.84 26.30 43.31
CA MET A 544 29.53 26.20 43.95
C MET A 544 28.84 27.57 44.07
N LYS A 545 29.58 28.61 44.45
CA LYS A 545 29.08 30.00 44.45
C LYS A 545 28.64 30.45 43.04
N ILE A 546 29.38 30.05 41.99
CA ILE A 546 29.01 30.36 40.60
C ILE A 546 27.70 29.67 40.20
N ILE A 547 27.54 28.38 40.52
CA ILE A 547 26.30 27.63 40.23
C ILE A 547 25.10 28.30 40.92
N LEU A 548 25.25 28.69 42.19
CA LEU A 548 24.19 29.39 42.93
C LEU A 548 23.87 30.76 42.33
N ASN A 549 24.86 31.48 41.80
CA ASN A 549 24.65 32.74 41.13
C ASN A 549 23.90 32.61 39.80
N LYS A 550 24.00 31.47 39.13
CA LYS A 550 23.29 31.17 37.87
C LYS A 550 21.86 30.66 38.10
N LEU A 551 21.44 30.44 39.35
CA LEU A 551 20.07 30.03 39.66
C LEU A 551 19.08 31.21 39.51
N PRO A 552 17.98 31.06 38.76
CA PRO A 552 17.02 32.16 38.53
C PRO A 552 16.17 32.50 39.76
N SER A 553 15.92 31.55 40.68
CA SER A 553 15.05 31.76 41.84
C SER A 553 15.78 32.41 43.01
N VAL A 554 15.50 33.68 43.29
CA VAL A 554 16.13 34.42 44.40
C VAL A 554 15.85 33.78 45.76
N HIS A 555 14.65 33.24 45.98
CA HIS A 555 14.27 32.62 47.25
C HIS A 555 15.03 31.30 47.50
N ALA A 556 15.08 30.43 46.50
CA ALA A 556 15.83 29.19 46.58
C ALA A 556 17.33 29.46 46.71
N LYS A 557 17.86 30.47 46.02
CA LYS A 557 19.26 30.92 46.16
C LYS A 557 19.57 31.34 47.60
N TYR A 558 18.68 32.10 48.25
CA TYR A 558 18.84 32.51 49.66
C TYR A 558 18.82 31.30 50.60
N GLN A 559 17.81 30.43 50.47
CA GLN A 559 17.67 29.25 51.33
C GLN A 559 18.90 28.34 51.22
N ILE A 560 19.30 28.06 49.99
CA ILE A 560 20.43 27.19 49.71
C ILE A 560 21.76 27.81 50.15
N ALA A 561 21.96 29.12 49.96
CA ALA A 561 23.15 29.83 50.43
C ALA A 561 23.26 29.84 51.97
N SER A 562 22.11 29.96 52.65
CA SER A 562 22.03 29.86 54.11
C SER A 562 22.36 28.44 54.59
N GLU A 563 21.85 27.40 53.92
CA GLU A 563 22.12 25.99 54.25
C GLU A 563 23.59 25.59 53.99
N SER A 564 24.26 26.23 53.03
CA SER A 564 25.66 25.96 52.67
C SER A 564 26.69 26.86 53.37
N GLY A 565 26.25 27.83 54.17
CA GLY A 565 27.14 28.72 54.94
C GLY A 565 27.83 29.81 54.12
N PHE A 566 27.30 30.16 52.94
CA PHE A 566 27.87 31.21 52.08
C PHE A 566 27.37 32.61 52.46
N ASN A 567 27.88 33.12 53.59
CA ASN A 567 27.49 34.41 54.15
C ASN A 567 27.65 35.56 53.15
N ASP A 568 28.69 35.56 52.32
CA ASP A 568 28.93 36.61 51.31
C ASP A 568 27.75 36.75 50.33
N ILE A 569 27.17 35.63 49.87
CA ILE A 569 26.04 35.62 48.93
C ILE A 569 24.75 36.03 49.64
N VAL A 570 24.58 35.60 50.89
CA VAL A 570 23.42 35.95 51.72
C VAL A 570 23.41 37.45 52.00
N GLU A 571 24.56 38.02 52.36
CA GLU A 571 24.74 39.46 52.56
C GLU A 571 24.45 40.21 51.26
N ASP A 572 25.09 39.86 50.14
CA ASP A 572 24.85 40.49 48.83
C ASP A 572 23.38 40.50 48.41
N LEU A 573 22.66 39.38 48.59
CA LEU A 573 21.23 39.28 48.26
C LEU A 573 20.34 40.17 49.16
N ILE A 574 20.76 40.39 50.41
CA ILE A 574 20.09 41.30 51.34
C ILE A 574 20.42 42.76 50.98
N THR A 575 21.68 43.08 50.67
CA THR A 575 22.11 44.45 50.34
C THR A 575 21.51 44.95 49.04
N THR A 576 21.43 44.09 48.02
CA THR A 576 20.83 44.40 46.70
C THR A 576 19.31 44.59 46.72
N GLY A 577 18.64 44.32 47.85
CA GLY A 577 17.22 44.63 48.03
C GLY A 577 16.27 43.70 47.27
N GLN A 578 16.75 42.57 46.74
CA GLN A 578 15.90 41.59 46.04
C GLN A 578 14.97 40.81 46.99
N LEU A 579 15.22 40.89 48.31
CA LEU A 579 14.49 40.18 49.37
C LEU A 579 14.08 41.14 50.51
N CYS A 580 13.44 42.27 50.19
CA CYS A 580 13.03 43.28 51.19
C CYS A 580 12.26 42.71 52.38
N TYR A 581 11.47 41.65 52.17
CA TYR A 581 10.67 40.98 53.21
C TYR A 581 11.50 40.19 54.25
N LEU A 582 12.76 39.87 53.95
CA LEU A 582 13.66 39.20 54.90
C LEU A 582 14.41 40.18 55.80
N LYS A 583 14.59 41.45 55.38
CA LYS A 583 15.18 42.49 56.24
C LYS A 583 14.36 42.70 57.51
N ASP A 584 13.03 42.61 57.40
CA ASP A 584 12.13 42.82 58.54
C ASP A 584 12.03 41.62 59.50
N THR A 585 12.38 40.41 59.04
CA THR A 585 12.22 39.17 59.81
C THR A 585 13.54 38.65 60.40
N VAL A 586 14.67 38.81 59.71
CA VAL A 586 15.97 38.27 60.12
C VAL A 586 16.70 39.21 61.08
N TRP A 587 16.56 40.54 60.94
CA TRP A 587 17.21 41.49 61.86
C TRP A 587 16.60 41.54 63.27
N LYS A 588 15.44 40.91 63.51
CA LYS A 588 14.86 40.78 64.86
C LYS A 588 15.30 39.53 65.62
N ARG A 589 15.91 38.54 64.95
CA ARG A 589 16.53 37.37 65.61
C ARG A 589 17.91 37.16 65.02
N GLY A 590 18.90 37.73 65.69
CA GLY A 590 20.30 37.64 65.28
C GLY A 590 20.79 36.20 65.09
N TYR A 591 21.86 36.07 64.33
CA TYR A 591 22.67 34.88 64.07
C TYR A 591 23.24 34.23 65.36
N LYS A 592 22.39 33.73 66.25
CA LYS A 592 22.80 32.91 67.40
C LYS A 592 21.84 31.73 67.61
N ASN A 593 22.37 30.56 67.29
CA ASN A 593 22.11 29.23 67.84
C ASN A 593 20.71 28.61 67.67
N SER A 594 20.64 27.60 66.80
CA SER A 594 20.64 26.18 67.22
C SER A 594 20.91 25.27 66.04
#